data_AF-A0A9E4YJC9-F1
#
_entry.id   AF-A0A9E4YJC9-F1
#
_cell.length_a   1.000
_cell.length_b   1.000
_cell.length_c   1.000
_cell.angle_alpha   90.00
_cell.angle_beta   90.00
_cell.angle_gamma   90.00
#
_symmetry.space_group_name_H-M   'P 1'
#
loop_
_entity.id
_entity.type
_entity.pdbx_description
1 polymer ?
#
loop_
_entity_poly.entity_id
_entity_poly.type
_entity_poly.pdbx_seq_one_letter_code
_entity_poly.pdbx_strand_id
1 'polypeptide(L)'
;SDEARMAKPAPEIFHCTLQVLGVAPQDAVFIGDTPFADVAGPQQLGMTAVQVGDQQLDGVTPDARLETLDELFAALQGLGLVD
;
A
#
# COMPACT_ATOMS: atom_id res chain seq x y z
N SER A 1 -13.04 -3.10 -7.57
CA SER A 1 -13.38 -1.76 -7.05
C SER A 1 -14.89 -1.50 -6.99
N ASP A 2 -15.77 -2.47 -7.31
CA ASP A 2 -17.24 -2.24 -7.36
C ASP A 2 -18.00 -2.71 -6.12
N GLU A 3 -17.36 -3.43 -5.19
CA GLU A 3 -18.03 -3.93 -3.98
C GLU A 3 -18.10 -2.88 -2.86
N ALA A 4 -17.24 -1.85 -2.89
CA ALA A 4 -17.20 -0.83 -1.83
C ALA A 4 -17.96 0.47 -2.14
N ARG A 5 -18.30 0.77 -3.40
CA ARG A 5 -18.93 2.04 -3.87
C ARG A 5 -18.32 3.36 -3.31
N MET A 6 -17.18 3.32 -2.63
CA MET A 6 -16.44 4.49 -2.16
C MET A 6 -15.36 4.80 -3.20
N ALA A 7 -15.45 5.97 -3.80
CA ALA A 7 -14.43 6.45 -4.72
C ALA A 7 -13.09 6.58 -3.97
N LYS A 8 -12.00 6.16 -4.63
CA LYS A 8 -10.64 6.41 -4.14
C LYS A 8 -10.39 7.93 -4.01
N PRO A 9 -9.56 8.37 -3.05
CA PRO A 9 -9.16 7.67 -1.83
C PRO A 9 -10.01 8.18 -0.68
N ALA A 10 -10.99 7.38 -0.28
CA ALA A 10 -11.56 7.45 1.04
C ALA A 10 -10.65 6.58 1.94
N PRO A 11 -9.80 7.15 2.83
CA PRO A 11 -8.95 6.40 3.76
C PRO A 11 -9.71 5.33 4.55
N GLU A 12 -11.02 5.48 4.65
CA GLU A 12 -11.99 4.55 5.22
C GLU A 12 -11.90 3.14 4.62
N ILE A 13 -11.46 2.98 3.35
CA ILE A 13 -11.33 1.64 2.75
C ILE A 13 -10.22 0.81 3.40
N PHE A 14 -9.09 1.44 3.76
CA PHE A 14 -7.99 0.76 4.41
C PHE A 14 -8.36 0.41 5.85
N HIS A 15 -8.96 1.35 6.58
CA HIS A 15 -9.46 1.10 7.93
C HIS A 15 -10.49 -0.01 7.99
N CYS A 16 -11.46 -0.02 7.08
CA CYS A 16 -12.47 -1.07 7.00
C CYS A 16 -11.82 -2.43 6.73
N THR A 17 -10.90 -2.49 5.78
CA THR A 17 -10.18 -3.73 5.44
C THR A 17 -9.38 -4.26 6.64
N LEU A 18 -8.59 -3.40 7.30
CA LEU A 18 -7.82 -3.76 8.48
C LEU A 18 -8.71 -4.25 9.63
N GLN A 19 -9.85 -3.58 9.85
CA GLN A 19 -10.83 -3.98 10.87
C GLN A 19 -11.46 -5.35 10.58
N VAL A 20 -11.86 -5.59 9.32
CA VAL A 20 -12.44 -6.87 8.90
C VAL A 20 -11.43 -8.01 9.04
N LEU A 21 -10.16 -7.74 8.71
CA LEU A 21 -9.08 -8.73 8.82
C LEU A 21 -8.55 -8.89 10.25
N GLY A 22 -8.87 -7.95 11.16
CA GLY A 22 -8.33 -7.94 12.52
C GLY A 22 -6.81 -7.71 12.56
N VAL A 23 -6.25 -7.02 11.57
CA VAL A 23 -4.82 -6.76 11.42
C VAL A 23 -4.50 -5.33 11.83
N ALA A 24 -3.42 -5.12 12.56
CA ALA A 24 -2.96 -3.78 12.89
C ALA A 24 -2.29 -3.13 11.66
N PRO A 25 -2.43 -1.80 11.46
CA PRO A 25 -1.86 -1.15 10.29
C PRO A 25 -0.37 -1.44 10.06
N GLN A 26 0.43 -1.43 11.13
CA GLN A 26 1.87 -1.70 11.07
C GLN A 26 2.23 -3.13 10.65
N ASP A 27 1.28 -4.06 10.72
CA ASP A 27 1.45 -5.46 10.31
C ASP A 27 0.92 -5.71 8.89
N ALA A 28 0.57 -4.65 8.16
CA ALA A 28 0.01 -4.73 6.82
C ALA A 28 0.85 -3.93 5.81
N VAL A 29 0.94 -4.50 4.60
CA VAL A 29 1.57 -3.86 3.44
C VAL A 29 0.50 -3.59 2.40
N PHE A 30 0.44 -2.36 1.89
CA PHE A 30 -0.37 -2.02 0.73
C PHE A 30 0.51 -1.94 -0.52
N ILE A 31 0.05 -2.54 -1.62
CA ILE A 31 0.80 -2.62 -2.88
C ILE A 31 -0.12 -2.09 -3.99
N GLY A 32 0.31 -1.05 -4.70
CA GLY A 32 -0.49 -0.44 -5.75
C GLY A 32 0.30 0.49 -6.66
N ASP A 33 -0.35 1.02 -7.69
CA ASP A 33 0.29 1.82 -8.74
C ASP A 33 -0.01 3.31 -8.62
N THR A 34 -1.05 3.70 -7.90
CA THR A 34 -1.57 5.08 -7.81
C THR A 34 -0.91 5.85 -6.65
N PRO A 35 0.00 6.80 -6.88
CA PRO A 35 0.83 7.39 -5.83
C PRO A 35 0.05 7.93 -4.62
N PHE A 36 -0.91 8.84 -4.83
CA PHE A 36 -1.63 9.44 -3.70
C PHE A 36 -2.53 8.43 -2.97
N ALA A 37 -3.22 7.56 -3.72
CA ALA A 37 -4.17 6.62 -3.15
C ALA A 37 -3.50 5.41 -2.50
N ASP A 38 -2.45 4.88 -3.12
CA ASP A 38 -1.84 3.60 -2.78
C ASP A 38 -0.52 3.76 -2.01
N VAL A 39 0.02 4.99 -1.90
CA VAL A 39 1.18 5.30 -1.06
C VAL A 39 0.79 6.15 0.15
N ALA A 40 0.36 7.40 -0.09
CA ALA A 40 0.05 8.31 1.02
C ALA A 40 -1.13 7.85 1.89
N GLY A 41 -2.18 7.27 1.28
CA GLY A 41 -3.34 6.76 2.00
C GLY A 41 -2.98 5.69 3.05
N PRO A 42 -2.35 4.57 2.67
CA PRO A 42 -1.91 3.54 3.60
C PRO A 42 -0.91 4.04 4.64
N GLN A 43 0.06 4.87 4.24
CA GLN A 43 1.07 5.41 5.16
C GLN A 43 0.47 6.32 6.24
N GLN A 44 -0.60 7.07 5.94
CA GLN A 44 -1.31 7.87 6.96
C GLN A 44 -1.91 7.00 8.08
N LEU A 45 -2.13 5.72 7.83
CA LEU A 45 -2.63 4.77 8.82
C LEU A 45 -1.52 4.00 9.54
N GLY A 46 -0.26 4.16 9.12
CA GLY A 46 0.89 3.43 9.65
C GLY A 46 1.16 2.10 8.94
N MET A 47 0.59 1.87 7.76
CA MET A 47 0.92 0.73 6.91
C MET A 47 2.21 0.99 6.12
N THR A 48 2.92 -0.08 5.76
CA THR A 48 3.96 -0.03 4.73
C THR A 48 3.30 0.10 3.35
N ALA A 49 3.81 0.98 2.49
CA ALA A 49 3.31 1.14 1.14
C ALA A 49 4.38 0.89 0.06
N VAL A 50 4.04 0.02 -0.88
CA VAL A 50 4.89 -0.35 -2.02
C VAL A 50 4.24 0.12 -3.31
N GLN A 51 4.95 0.97 -4.05
CA GLN A 51 4.52 1.35 -5.38
C GLN A 51 4.99 0.32 -6.41
N VAL A 52 4.12 -0.09 -7.32
CA VAL A 52 4.48 -0.94 -8.47
C VAL A 52 4.20 -0.20 -9.77
N GLY A 53 5.16 -0.22 -10.68
CA GLY A 53 5.08 0.39 -12.00
C GLY A 53 5.73 1.75 -12.10
N ASP A 54 5.41 2.47 -13.18
CA ASP A 54 6.14 3.64 -13.66
C ASP A 54 5.45 4.97 -13.34
N GLN A 55 4.32 4.97 -12.63
CA GLN A 55 3.60 6.19 -12.28
C GLN A 55 4.51 7.16 -11.47
N GLN A 56 4.39 8.45 -11.77
CA GLN A 56 5.19 9.48 -11.14
C GLN A 56 4.72 9.72 -9.71
N LEU A 57 5.67 9.84 -8.78
CA LEU A 57 5.37 9.88 -7.35
C LEU A 57 4.71 11.18 -6.84
N ASP A 58 4.59 12.25 -7.63
CA ASP A 58 3.83 13.46 -7.30
C ASP A 58 3.92 13.96 -5.83
N GLY A 59 5.12 13.91 -5.23
CA GLY A 59 5.38 14.38 -3.87
C GLY A 59 5.13 13.38 -2.74
N VAL A 60 4.84 12.11 -3.04
CA VAL A 60 4.79 11.01 -2.07
C VAL A 60 6.05 10.15 -2.15
N THR A 61 6.39 9.45 -1.07
CA THR A 61 7.58 8.57 -1.01
C THR A 61 7.14 7.19 -0.51
N PRO A 62 7.17 6.15 -1.36
CA PRO A 62 6.83 4.81 -0.92
C PRO A 62 7.98 4.19 -0.14
N ASP A 63 7.68 3.16 0.65
CA ASP A 63 8.67 2.38 1.39
C ASP A 63 9.51 1.50 0.44
N ALA A 64 8.91 1.06 -0.66
CA ALA A 64 9.62 0.46 -1.79
C ALA A 64 8.94 0.81 -3.12
N ARG A 65 9.73 0.81 -4.20
CA ARG A 65 9.23 0.95 -5.57
C ARG A 65 9.72 -0.22 -6.40
N LEU A 66 8.80 -0.87 -7.09
CA LEU A 66 9.05 -2.03 -7.94
C LEU A 66 8.67 -1.69 -9.37
N GLU A 67 9.42 -2.17 -10.35
CA GLU A 67 8.97 -2.08 -11.74
C GLU A 67 7.86 -3.11 -11.99
N THR A 68 8.01 -4.30 -11.40
CA THR A 68 7.10 -5.44 -11.55
C THR A 68 6.82 -6.15 -10.22
N LEU A 69 5.75 -6.96 -10.17
CA LEU A 69 5.43 -7.75 -8.96
C LEU A 69 6.41 -8.89 -8.69
N ASP A 70 7.23 -9.29 -9.67
CA ASP A 70 8.21 -10.37 -9.48
C ASP A 70 9.31 -9.98 -8.47
N GLU A 71 9.52 -8.68 -8.27
CA GLU A 71 10.46 -8.12 -7.29
C GLU A 71 9.90 -8.09 -5.86
N LEU A 72 8.61 -8.37 -5.69
CA LEU A 72 7.90 -8.12 -4.43
C LEU A 72 8.52 -8.87 -3.26
N PHE A 73 8.82 -10.16 -3.42
CA PHE A 73 9.35 -10.95 -2.32
C PHE A 73 10.73 -10.45 -1.87
N ALA A 74 11.60 -10.12 -2.82
CA ALA A 74 12.91 -9.55 -2.53
C ALA A 74 12.79 -8.18 -1.83
N ALA A 75 11.83 -7.36 -2.23
CA ALA A 75 11.55 -6.08 -1.58
C ALA A 75 11.03 -6.25 -0.15
N LEU A 76 10.11 -7.17 0.08
CA LEU A 76 9.60 -7.47 1.43
C LEU A 76 10.71 -8.00 2.36
N GLN A 77 11.62 -8.83 1.85
CA GLN A 77 12.82 -9.26 2.59
C GLN A 77 13.74 -8.07 2.89
N GLY A 78 13.98 -7.20 1.91
CA GLY A 78 14.79 -5.98 2.09
C GLY A 78 14.22 -5.01 3.12
N LEU A 79 12.90 -5.02 3.31
CA LEU A 79 12.19 -4.26 4.34
C LEU A 79 12.13 -4.99 5.70
N GLY A 80 12.61 -6.24 5.79
CA GLY A 80 12.55 -7.05 7.00
C GLY A 80 11.14 -7.51 7.40
N LEU A 81 10.24 -7.62 6.42
CA LEU A 81 8.83 -7.99 6.66
C LEU A 81 8.58 -9.50 6.48
N VAL A 82 9.48 -10.21 5.82
CA VAL A 82 9.44 -11.66 5.61
C VAL A 82 10.86 -12.24 5.65
N ASP A 83 10.95 -13.51 6.07
CA ASP A 83 12.19 -14.30 6.10
C ASP A 83 12.47 -15.00 4.76
#